data_AF-A0A2V8UYE8-F1
#
_entry.id   AF-A0A2V8UYE8-F1
#
_cell.length_a   1.000
_cell.length_b   1.000
_cell.length_c   1.000
_cell.angle_alpha   90.00
_cell.angle_beta   90.00
_cell.angle_gamma   90.00
#
_symmetry.space_group_name_H-M   'P 1'
#
loop_
_entity.id
_entity.type
_entity.pdbx_description
1 polymer ?
#
loop_
_entity_poly.entity_id
_entity_poly.type
_entity_poly.pdbx_seq_one_letter_code
_entity_poly.pdbx_strand_id
1 'polypeptide(L)'
;MPQEQETRCRESRPPREGRPREEGRPRDEGRRGDRGDDRRPRPEGPPEIDIDKLIGDSLYLDNQAHGIVSRMRDMDSATKSQLRRLYNAVRRAYRAPENERQHEFVMLRARLAYTIARHSLRSLDQMERLLLQVTRKNDSRGYERFKDLFEAIIAYNE
;
A
#
# COMPACT_ATOMS: atom_id res chain seq x y z
N MET A 1 -29.46 39.65 -47.95
CA MET A 1 -28.78 38.82 -46.93
C MET A 1 -28.94 39.52 -45.58
N PRO A 2 -29.79 39.01 -44.67
CA PRO A 2 -29.59 39.16 -43.22
C PRO A 2 -29.76 37.85 -42.41
N GLN A 3 -28.83 37.69 -41.46
CA GLN A 3 -28.83 37.18 -40.08
C GLN A 3 -29.96 36.35 -39.40
N GLU A 4 -29.47 35.55 -38.41
CA GLU A 4 -30.09 35.09 -37.12
C GLU A 4 -31.08 33.92 -37.13
N GLN A 5 -31.36 33.15 -36.06
CA GLN A 5 -30.65 32.57 -34.91
C GLN A 5 -31.68 31.61 -34.27
N GLU A 6 -31.24 30.45 -33.75
CA GLU A 6 -31.76 29.75 -32.55
C GLU A 6 -33.17 29.11 -32.40
N THR A 7 -33.16 28.09 -31.52
CA THR A 7 -34.21 27.48 -30.68
C THR A 7 -35.02 26.28 -31.19
N ARG A 8 -34.88 25.16 -30.45
CA ARG A 8 -35.90 24.09 -30.37
C ARG A 8 -35.98 23.51 -28.94
N CYS A 9 -37.23 23.39 -28.49
CA CYS A 9 -37.80 22.42 -27.53
C CYS A 9 -37.48 22.68 -26.03
N ARG A 10 -38.42 23.04 -25.12
CA ARG A 10 -39.74 22.44 -24.71
C ARG A 10 -39.53 20.99 -24.22
N GLU A 11 -39.88 20.52 -23.01
CA GLU A 11 -40.94 20.74 -22.00
C GLU A 11 -40.46 20.01 -20.69
N SER A 12 -40.80 20.31 -19.43
CA SER A 12 -42.07 20.01 -18.72
C SER A 12 -42.08 20.44 -17.23
N ARG A 13 -43.13 21.20 -16.83
CA ARG A 13 -43.90 21.37 -15.55
C ARG A 13 -43.33 21.12 -14.12
N PRO A 14 -43.69 22.02 -13.16
CA PRO A 14 -44.23 21.66 -11.83
C PRO A 14 -45.65 22.29 -11.61
N PRO A 15 -46.52 21.78 -10.70
CA PRO A 15 -46.72 22.50 -9.42
C PRO A 15 -47.38 21.70 -8.24
N ARG A 16 -47.17 22.12 -6.98
CA ARG A 16 -48.24 22.56 -6.02
C ARG A 16 -47.75 22.70 -4.56
N GLU A 17 -48.27 23.76 -3.93
CA GLU A 17 -48.12 24.20 -2.54
C GLU A 17 -48.95 23.37 -1.53
N GLY A 18 -48.62 23.46 -0.23
CA GLY A 18 -49.59 23.31 0.87
C GLY A 18 -49.11 22.55 2.13
N ARG A 19 -48.84 23.29 3.22
CA ARG A 19 -48.69 22.85 4.63
C ARG A 19 -50.07 22.94 5.36
N PRO A 20 -50.38 22.28 6.52
CA PRO A 20 -49.87 22.70 7.86
C PRO A 20 -49.85 21.68 9.05
N ARG A 21 -49.11 22.07 10.12
CA ARG A 21 -49.20 21.87 11.63
C ARG A 21 -49.53 20.46 12.20
N GLU A 22 -48.98 19.98 13.31
CA GLU A 22 -49.07 20.40 14.74
C GLU A 22 -48.19 19.43 15.59
N GLU A 23 -47.32 19.88 16.51
CA GLU A 23 -47.43 19.80 17.99
C GLU A 23 -46.57 18.71 18.70
N GLY A 24 -45.91 19.07 19.82
CA GLY A 24 -45.62 18.15 20.94
C GLY A 24 -44.18 17.64 21.22
N ARG A 25 -43.46 18.37 22.09
CA ARG A 25 -42.36 18.06 23.10
C ARG A 25 -41.99 16.58 23.47
N PRO A 26 -40.93 16.27 24.28
CA PRO A 26 -39.82 17.07 24.88
C PRO A 26 -38.38 16.45 24.74
N ARG A 27 -37.39 17.13 25.34
CA ARG A 27 -35.98 16.72 25.58
C ARG A 27 -35.81 15.30 26.15
N ASP A 28 -34.78 14.59 25.68
CA ASP A 28 -34.07 13.56 26.45
C ASP A 28 -32.56 13.88 26.47
N GLU A 29 -32.06 14.20 27.66
CA GLU A 29 -30.64 14.27 27.99
C GLU A 29 -30.17 12.88 28.42
N GLY A 30 -29.25 12.30 27.66
CA GLY A 30 -28.54 11.07 27.99
C GLY A 30 -28.10 10.42 26.68
N ARG A 31 -26.84 10.08 26.42
CA ARG A 31 -25.83 9.54 27.31
C ARG A 31 -24.52 9.60 26.52
N ARG A 32 -23.44 10.07 27.17
CA ARG A 32 -22.08 9.69 26.80
C ARG A 32 -22.02 8.18 26.56
N GLY A 33 -21.37 7.79 25.47
CA GLY A 33 -21.11 6.39 25.19
C GLY A 33 -20.51 6.24 23.81
N ASP A 34 -19.19 6.44 23.74
CA ASP A 34 -18.36 5.44 23.07
C ASP A 34 -18.82 5.03 21.67
N ARG A 35 -18.68 5.93 20.68
CA ARG A 35 -18.40 5.43 19.32
C ARG A 35 -16.95 5.01 19.33
N GLY A 36 -16.77 3.81 19.89
CA GLY A 36 -15.53 3.08 19.91
C GLY A 36 -14.85 3.23 18.57
N ASP A 37 -13.63 3.70 18.67
CA ASP A 37 -12.58 3.53 17.68
C ASP A 37 -12.48 2.02 17.40
N ASP A 38 -13.39 1.51 16.57
CA ASP A 38 -13.34 0.18 15.95
C ASP A 38 -12.24 0.16 14.87
N ARG A 39 -11.14 0.87 15.11
CA ARG A 39 -9.82 0.44 14.68
C ARG A 39 -9.53 -0.83 15.46
N ARG A 40 -10.17 -1.91 15.01
CA ARG A 40 -9.70 -3.27 15.24
C ARG A 40 -8.18 -3.22 15.28
N PRO A 41 -7.51 -3.76 16.32
CA PRO A 41 -6.08 -4.00 16.23
C PRO A 41 -5.89 -4.77 14.93
N ARG A 42 -5.33 -4.09 13.92
CA ARG A 42 -5.03 -4.71 12.64
C ARG A 42 -4.22 -5.94 13.03
N PRO A 43 -4.66 -7.17 12.68
CA PRO A 43 -3.99 -8.38 13.12
C PRO A 43 -2.51 -8.17 12.95
N GLU A 44 -1.76 -8.22 14.06
CA GLU A 44 -0.32 -8.02 14.06
C GLU A 44 0.20 -8.88 12.92
N GLY A 45 0.72 -8.20 11.90
CA GLY A 45 1.19 -8.87 10.71
C GLY A 45 2.32 -9.82 11.07
N PRO A 46 2.77 -10.65 10.11
CA PRO A 46 4.03 -11.37 10.26
C PRO A 46 5.09 -10.45 10.85
N PRO A 47 5.96 -10.96 11.77
CA PRO A 47 6.90 -10.13 12.51
C PRO A 47 7.59 -9.15 11.56
N GLU A 48 7.54 -7.87 11.88
CA GLU A 48 8.13 -6.85 11.03
C GLU A 48 9.64 -7.13 10.91
N ILE A 49 10.13 -7.17 9.68
CA ILE A 49 11.56 -7.34 9.44
C ILE A 49 12.23 -6.06 9.93
N ASP A 50 13.22 -6.21 10.78
CA ASP A 50 13.96 -5.10 11.36
C ASP A 50 15.16 -4.76 10.47
N ILE A 51 15.17 -3.54 9.92
CA ILE A 51 16.25 -3.08 9.04
C ILE A 51 17.61 -3.01 9.77
N ASP A 52 17.63 -2.69 11.06
CA ASP A 52 18.90 -2.57 11.81
C ASP A 52 19.53 -3.95 12.01
N LYS A 53 18.70 -4.96 12.29
CA LYS A 53 19.14 -6.35 12.38
C LYS A 53 19.59 -6.89 11.02
N LEU A 54 18.90 -6.55 9.93
CA LEU A 54 19.35 -6.91 8.58
C LEU A 54 20.73 -6.31 8.25
N ILE A 55 21.02 -5.10 8.74
CA ILE A 55 22.31 -4.44 8.50
C ILE A 55 23.43 -5.06 9.33
N GLY A 56 23.12 -5.47 10.56
CA GLY A 56 24.09 -5.96 11.53
C GLY A 56 24.33 -7.48 11.52
N ASP A 57 23.36 -8.27 11.06
CA ASP A 57 23.35 -9.73 11.20
C ASP A 57 23.00 -10.44 9.87
N SER A 58 24.02 -11.03 9.26
CA SER A 58 23.89 -11.81 8.02
C SER A 58 23.03 -13.06 8.20
N LEU A 59 23.08 -13.71 9.38
CA LEU A 59 22.27 -14.89 9.66
C LEU A 59 20.80 -14.51 9.82
N TYR A 60 20.51 -13.34 10.41
CA TYR A 60 19.16 -12.81 10.44
C TYR A 60 18.59 -12.59 9.03
N LEU A 61 19.38 -11.98 8.12
CA LEU A 61 18.97 -11.80 6.72
C LEU A 61 18.61 -13.12 6.05
N ASP A 62 19.47 -14.12 6.20
CA ASP A 62 19.28 -15.44 5.61
C ASP A 62 18.01 -16.13 6.13
N ASN A 63 17.81 -16.13 7.45
CA ASN A 63 16.62 -16.67 8.09
C ASN A 63 15.34 -15.95 7.64
N GLN A 64 15.39 -14.63 7.45
CA GLN A 64 14.24 -13.88 6.92
C GLN A 64 13.95 -14.25 5.47
N ALA A 65 14.98 -14.37 4.62
CA ALA A 65 14.81 -14.81 3.24
C ALA A 65 14.16 -16.18 3.18
N HIS A 66 14.67 -17.14 3.96
CA HIS A 66 14.12 -18.49 4.04
C HIS A 66 12.67 -18.50 4.55
N GLY A 67 12.37 -17.72 5.59
CA GLY A 67 11.03 -17.61 6.15
C GLY A 67 10.02 -16.99 5.17
N ILE A 68 10.44 -16.01 4.37
CA ILE A 68 9.62 -15.43 3.31
C ILE A 68 9.35 -16.47 2.23
N VAL A 69 10.37 -17.13 1.71
CA VAL A 69 10.23 -18.16 0.67
C VAL A 69 9.34 -19.31 1.13
N SER A 70 9.49 -19.75 2.38
CA SER A 70 8.63 -20.78 2.99
C SER A 70 7.16 -20.38 2.98
N ARG A 71 6.84 -19.13 3.34
CA ARG A 71 5.45 -18.59 3.26
C ARG A 71 4.97 -18.44 1.81
N MET A 72 5.88 -18.31 0.86
CA MET A 72 5.56 -18.12 -0.55
C MET A 72 5.45 -19.43 -1.34
N ARG A 73 5.81 -20.57 -0.76
CA ARG A 73 5.81 -21.88 -1.44
C ARG A 73 4.44 -22.24 -2.03
N ASP A 74 3.38 -21.85 -1.34
CA ASP A 74 1.98 -22.11 -1.74
C ASP A 74 1.37 -20.99 -2.60
N MET A 75 2.16 -20.02 -3.07
CA MET A 75 1.66 -18.90 -3.86
C MET A 75 1.54 -19.20 -5.35
N ASP A 76 0.49 -18.63 -5.96
CA ASP A 76 0.22 -18.70 -7.39
C ASP A 76 1.39 -18.21 -8.26
N SER A 77 1.53 -18.82 -9.44
CA SER A 77 2.55 -18.49 -10.45
C SER A 77 2.56 -17.00 -10.87
N ALA A 78 1.37 -16.36 -10.85
CA ALA A 78 1.21 -14.94 -11.10
C ALA A 78 1.97 -14.11 -10.06
N THR A 79 1.95 -14.49 -8.78
CA THR A 79 2.64 -13.73 -7.75
C THR A 79 4.14 -13.95 -7.77
N LYS A 80 4.61 -15.16 -8.13
CA LYS A 80 6.04 -15.41 -8.39
C LYS A 80 6.57 -14.51 -9.52
N SER A 81 5.78 -14.29 -10.56
CA SER A 81 6.11 -13.37 -11.66
C SER A 81 6.19 -11.91 -11.19
N GLN A 82 5.30 -11.47 -10.31
CA GLN A 82 5.35 -10.13 -9.72
C GLN A 82 6.58 -9.94 -8.81
N LEU A 83 6.95 -10.95 -8.02
CA LEU A 83 8.16 -10.92 -7.20
C LEU A 83 9.42 -10.75 -8.06
N ARG A 84 9.54 -11.51 -9.15
CA ARG A 84 10.70 -11.40 -10.06
C ARG A 84 10.76 -10.02 -10.73
N ARG A 85 9.62 -9.41 -11.07
CA ARG A 85 9.55 -8.02 -11.55
C ARG A 85 9.98 -7.02 -10.48
N LEU A 86 9.53 -7.21 -9.24
CA LEU A 86 9.92 -6.38 -8.10
C LEU A 86 11.44 -6.44 -7.86
N TYR A 87 12.03 -7.63 -7.85
CA TYR A 87 13.47 -7.82 -7.73
C TYR A 87 14.26 -7.04 -8.80
N ASN A 88 13.86 -7.17 -10.07
CA ASN A 88 14.52 -6.43 -11.15
C ASN A 88 14.41 -4.91 -10.96
N ALA A 89 13.30 -4.43 -10.40
CA ALA A 89 13.12 -3.02 -10.09
C ALA A 89 13.99 -2.58 -8.89
N VAL A 90 14.13 -3.39 -7.85
CA VAL A 90 15.05 -3.15 -6.72
C VAL A 90 16.50 -3.08 -7.21
N ARG A 91 16.93 -4.04 -8.02
CA ARG A 91 18.28 -4.06 -8.59
C ARG A 91 18.57 -2.83 -9.44
N ARG A 92 17.58 -2.35 -10.20
CA ARG A 92 17.69 -1.10 -10.98
C ARG A 92 17.79 0.13 -10.07
N ALA A 93 16.94 0.22 -9.04
CA ALA A 93 16.95 1.32 -8.09
C ALA A 93 18.27 1.39 -7.30
N TYR A 94 18.86 0.26 -6.94
CA TYR A 94 20.15 0.21 -6.25
C TYR A 94 21.32 0.69 -7.13
N ARG A 95 21.26 0.38 -8.43
CA ARG A 95 22.25 0.85 -9.43
C ARG A 95 22.19 2.34 -9.73
N ALA A 96 21.12 3.02 -9.31
CA ALA A 96 21.02 4.46 -9.46
C ALA A 96 22.16 5.16 -8.68
N PRO A 97 22.58 6.36 -9.14
CA PRO A 97 23.48 7.21 -8.38
C PRO A 97 23.00 7.40 -6.93
N GLU A 98 23.94 7.53 -5.99
CA GLU A 98 23.62 7.59 -4.56
C GLU A 98 22.68 8.74 -4.20
N ASN A 99 22.82 9.89 -4.88
CA ASN A 99 21.95 11.06 -4.73
C ASN A 99 20.50 10.83 -5.21
N GLU A 100 20.28 9.88 -6.12
CA GLU A 100 18.96 9.56 -6.67
C GLU A 100 18.36 8.28 -6.06
N ARG A 101 19.19 7.47 -5.37
CA ARG A 101 18.81 6.16 -4.84
C ARG A 101 17.60 6.25 -3.90
N GLN A 102 17.57 7.23 -3.00
CA GLN A 102 16.42 7.43 -2.11
C GLN A 102 15.13 7.68 -2.90
N HIS A 103 15.18 8.57 -3.89
CA HIS A 103 14.03 8.88 -4.74
C HIS A 103 13.54 7.63 -5.49
N GLU A 104 14.46 6.85 -6.08
CA GLU A 104 14.11 5.61 -6.77
C GLU A 104 13.42 4.59 -5.86
N PHE A 105 13.90 4.43 -4.62
CA PHE A 105 13.28 3.53 -3.65
C PHE A 105 11.92 4.04 -3.15
N VAL A 106 11.74 5.36 -3.02
CA VAL A 106 10.43 5.95 -2.69
C VAL A 106 9.44 5.70 -3.83
N MET A 107 9.86 5.87 -5.08
CA MET A 107 9.03 5.56 -6.26
C MET A 107 8.73 4.07 -6.37
N LEU A 108 9.70 3.20 -6.08
CA LEU A 108 9.52 1.76 -6.00
C LEU A 108 8.44 1.40 -4.98
N ARG A 109 8.45 2.04 -3.80
CA ARG A 109 7.47 1.80 -2.74
C ARG A 109 6.05 2.11 -3.21
N ALA A 110 5.85 3.25 -3.88
CA ALA A 110 4.54 3.62 -4.43
C ALA A 110 4.06 2.58 -5.47
N ARG A 111 4.94 2.14 -6.37
CA ARG A 111 4.64 1.10 -7.37
C ARG A 111 4.30 -0.24 -6.71
N LEU A 112 5.02 -0.62 -5.65
CA LEU A 112 4.77 -1.84 -4.90
C LEU A 112 3.41 -1.79 -4.21
N ALA A 113 3.11 -0.70 -3.49
CA ALA A 113 1.83 -0.51 -2.81
C ALA A 113 0.64 -0.59 -3.78
N TYR A 114 0.74 0.06 -4.94
CA TYR A 114 -0.26 -0.06 -6.00
C TYR A 114 -0.44 -1.51 -6.45
N THR A 115 0.66 -2.24 -6.67
CA THR A 115 0.64 -3.64 -7.12
C THR A 115 -0.01 -4.56 -6.09
N ILE A 116 0.34 -4.40 -4.81
CA ILE A 116 -0.24 -5.15 -3.69
C ILE A 116 -1.75 -4.93 -3.64
N ALA A 117 -2.19 -3.66 -3.72
CA ALA A 117 -3.61 -3.33 -3.70
C ALA A 117 -4.35 -3.87 -4.94
N ARG A 118 -3.75 -3.75 -6.13
CA ARG A 118 -4.35 -4.15 -7.41
C ARG A 118 -4.53 -5.66 -7.53
N HIS A 119 -3.60 -6.44 -6.98
CA HIS A 119 -3.53 -7.90 -7.15
C HIS A 119 -3.74 -8.67 -5.85
N SER A 120 -4.09 -8.01 -4.75
CA SER A 120 -4.29 -8.63 -3.42
C SER A 120 -3.08 -9.43 -2.92
N LEU A 121 -1.85 -8.94 -3.17
CA LEU A 121 -0.60 -9.63 -2.84
C LEU A 121 -0.21 -9.45 -1.36
N ARG A 122 -1.06 -9.93 -0.43
CA ARG A 122 -0.87 -9.75 1.02
C ARG A 122 0.46 -10.29 1.56
N SER A 123 1.03 -11.31 0.91
CA SER A 123 2.35 -11.85 1.25
C SER A 123 3.49 -10.87 1.06
N LEU A 124 3.29 -9.80 0.26
CA LEU A 124 4.28 -8.74 0.04
C LEU A 124 4.12 -7.56 1.01
N ASP A 125 3.10 -7.56 1.89
CA ASP A 125 2.90 -6.49 2.89
C ASP A 125 4.15 -6.31 3.77
N GLN A 126 4.85 -7.42 4.09
CA GLN A 126 6.09 -7.38 4.87
C GLN A 126 7.22 -6.67 4.12
N MET A 127 7.31 -6.85 2.79
CA MET A 127 8.30 -6.17 1.95
C MET A 127 8.02 -4.69 1.81
N GLU A 128 6.75 -4.32 1.72
CA GLU A 128 6.33 -2.92 1.65
C GLU A 128 6.69 -2.16 2.94
N ARG A 129 6.46 -2.78 4.10
CA ARG A 129 6.87 -2.22 5.40
C ARG A 129 8.39 -2.13 5.54
N LEU A 130 9.13 -3.14 5.14
CA LEU A 130 10.59 -3.09 5.17
C LEU A 130 11.13 -1.98 4.26
N LEU A 131 10.57 -1.83 3.07
CA LEU A 131 10.93 -0.76 2.13
C LEU A 131 10.62 0.63 2.71
N LEU A 132 9.55 0.77 3.49
CA LEU A 132 9.28 1.98 4.26
C LEU A 132 10.38 2.26 5.29
N GLN A 133 10.85 1.25 6.04
CA GLN A 133 11.96 1.42 6.99
C GLN A 133 13.25 1.83 6.28
N VAL A 134 13.61 1.17 5.18
CA VAL A 134 14.81 1.46 4.36
C VAL A 134 14.79 2.91 3.87
N THR A 135 13.66 3.37 3.30
CA THR A 135 13.52 4.73 2.79
C THR A 135 13.47 5.81 3.88
N ARG A 136 12.97 5.47 5.08
CA ARG A 136 12.98 6.37 6.25
C ARG A 136 14.37 6.52 6.85
N LYS A 137 15.11 5.42 6.99
CA LYS A 137 16.47 5.43 7.52
C LYS A 137 17.45 6.11 6.56
N ASN A 138 17.22 5.95 5.25
CA ASN A 138 18.04 6.53 4.19
C ASN A 138 19.54 6.26 4.33
N ASP A 139 19.87 5.00 4.63
CA ASP A 139 21.25 4.52 4.83
C ASP A 139 21.66 3.66 3.62
N SER A 140 22.86 3.91 3.08
CA SER A 140 23.43 3.16 1.96
C SER A 140 23.49 1.66 2.25
N ARG A 141 23.87 1.28 3.48
CA ARG A 141 23.88 -0.13 3.93
C ARG A 141 22.48 -0.71 3.99
N GLY A 142 21.48 0.10 4.33
CA GLY A 142 20.08 -0.34 4.33
C GLY A 142 19.57 -0.67 2.93
N TYR A 143 19.91 0.15 1.93
CA TYR A 143 19.58 -0.12 0.54
C TYR A 143 20.28 -1.39 0.00
N GLU A 144 21.55 -1.57 0.35
CA GLU A 144 22.33 -2.76 -0.02
C GLU A 144 21.72 -4.02 0.58
N ARG A 145 21.43 -4.01 1.88
CA ARG A 145 20.90 -5.19 2.59
C ARG A 145 19.48 -5.53 2.17
N PHE A 146 18.69 -4.53 1.79
CA PHE A 146 17.40 -4.77 1.15
C PHE A 146 17.56 -5.49 -0.19
N LYS A 147 18.52 -5.07 -1.02
CA LYS A 147 18.85 -5.77 -2.27
C LYS A 147 19.29 -7.21 -1.98
N ASP A 148 20.21 -7.41 -1.04
CA ASP A 148 20.76 -8.72 -0.70
C ASP A 148 19.67 -9.69 -0.21
N LEU A 149 18.71 -9.20 0.58
CA LEU A 149 17.54 -9.98 1.00
C LEU A 149 16.74 -10.49 -0.22
N PHE A 150 16.50 -9.65 -1.22
CA PHE A 150 15.83 -10.07 -2.44
C PHE A 150 16.66 -11.06 -3.26
N GLU A 151 17.98 -10.91 -3.31
CA GLU A 151 18.87 -11.87 -3.97
C GLU A 151 18.79 -13.25 -3.29
N ALA A 152 18.81 -13.30 -1.95
CA ALA A 152 18.66 -14.53 -1.19
C ALA A 152 17.28 -15.20 -1.41
N ILE A 153 16.20 -14.41 -1.45
CA ILE A 153 14.85 -14.94 -1.72
C ILE A 153 14.75 -15.59 -3.09
N ILE A 154 15.35 -14.96 -4.11
CA ILE A 154 15.35 -15.52 -5.46
C ILE A 154 16.20 -16.80 -5.50
N ALA A 155 17.35 -16.81 -4.84
CA ALA A 155 18.23 -17.98 -4.78
C ALA A 155 17.56 -19.19 -4.12
N TYR A 156 16.72 -18.99 -3.10
CA TYR A 156 15.96 -20.07 -2.44
C TYR A 156 14.69 -20.51 -3.17
N ASN A 157 14.23 -19.75 -4.16
CA ASN A 157 13.02 -20.04 -4.92
C ASN A 157 13.30 -20.53 -6.36
N GLU A 158 14.56 -20.75 -6.72
CA GLU A 158 14.98 -21.53 -7.90
C GLU A 158 15.00 -23.03 -7.59
#